data_AF-A0A8H7FKZ9-F1
#
_entry.id   AF-A0A8H7FKZ9-F1
#
_cell.length_a   1.000
_cell.length_b   1.000
_cell.length_c   1.000
_cell.angle_alpha   90.00
_cell.angle_beta   90.00
_cell.angle_gamma   90.00
#
_symmetry.space_group_name_H-M   'P 1'
#
loop_
_entity.id
_entity.type
_entity.pdbx_description
1 polymer ?
#
loop_
_entity_poly.entity_id
_entity_poly.type
_entity_poly.pdbx_seq_one_letter_code
_entity_poly.pdbx_strand_id
1 'polypeptide(L)'
;MDDFAAHVDIRSFLEVRFSQIITRNQYLFRNIHGPWPSKEQLEALVKKSCGLFIYASTSINFITDGNAPPDARLESVLAMHVGLDPLYKQVLGAVSPQIACFWKVLTALMIFLEQPSVQMLASILHLDKSDVSHALMAIQSIIRIPDDNNEPIQLNHTSLRDFLLSRDRSKDLFVDYSMAHATFATDCVKFLRRNTPENAATFNTVPELLSALQEFSTRAIDPSINIATGKYPDQVTKDEYTKISIIECK
;
A
#
# COMPACT_ATOMS: atom_id res chain seq x y z
N MET A 1 7.77 -18.28 -24.86
CA MET A 1 6.69 -18.19 -25.86
C MET A 1 5.42 -17.57 -25.27
N ASP A 2 5.31 -17.43 -23.94
CA ASP A 2 4.10 -16.92 -23.25
C ASP A 2 3.90 -15.40 -23.25
N ASP A 3 4.96 -14.61 -23.41
CA ASP A 3 4.87 -13.14 -23.33
C ASP A 3 3.95 -12.56 -24.44
N PHE A 4 3.99 -13.16 -25.63
CA PHE A 4 3.20 -12.72 -26.78
C PHE A 4 1.69 -12.96 -26.60
N ALA A 5 1.30 -14.05 -25.92
CA ALA A 5 -0.11 -14.34 -25.64
C ALA A 5 -0.67 -13.34 -24.61
N ALA A 6 0.09 -13.06 -23.55
CA ALA A 6 -0.30 -12.08 -22.53
C ALA A 6 -0.48 -10.67 -23.12
N HIS A 7 0.37 -10.25 -24.06
CA HIS A 7 0.22 -8.95 -24.73
C HIS A 7 -1.07 -8.83 -25.56
N VAL A 8 -1.49 -9.91 -26.22
CA VAL A 8 -2.75 -9.92 -26.99
C VAL A 8 -3.95 -9.77 -26.04
N ASP A 9 -3.98 -10.57 -24.97
CA ASP A 9 -5.09 -10.53 -24.02
C ASP A 9 -5.13 -9.19 -23.25
N ILE A 10 -3.97 -8.64 -22.90
CA ILE A 10 -3.86 -7.29 -22.29
C ILE A 10 -4.36 -6.22 -23.23
N ARG A 11 -4.03 -6.29 -24.53
CA ARG A 11 -4.55 -5.33 -25.52
C ARG A 11 -6.06 -5.36 -25.55
N SER A 12 -6.66 -6.54 -25.70
CA SER A 12 -8.12 -6.68 -25.71
C SER A 12 -8.76 -6.20 -24.40
N PHE A 13 -8.13 -6.48 -23.25
CA PHE A 13 -8.58 -5.96 -21.96
C PHE A 13 -8.56 -4.42 -21.91
N LEU A 14 -7.46 -3.80 -22.33
CA LEU A 14 -7.31 -2.34 -22.37
C LEU A 14 -8.35 -1.69 -23.30
N GLU A 15 -8.55 -2.23 -24.51
CA GLU A 15 -9.54 -1.75 -25.48
C GLU A 15 -10.96 -1.77 -24.92
N VAL A 16 -11.36 -2.89 -24.30
CA VAL A 16 -12.68 -3.03 -23.66
C VAL A 16 -12.83 -2.01 -22.54
N ARG A 17 -11.83 -1.88 -21.67
CA ARG A 17 -11.90 -0.98 -20.51
C ARG A 17 -11.93 0.48 -20.91
N PHE A 18 -11.09 0.93 -21.85
CA PHE A 18 -11.13 2.31 -22.34
C PHE A 18 -12.48 2.62 -23.01
N SER A 19 -13.01 1.71 -23.82
CA SER A 19 -14.33 1.88 -24.44
C SER A 19 -15.44 2.05 -23.39
N GLN A 20 -15.40 1.27 -22.31
CA GLN A 20 -16.34 1.40 -21.19
C GLN A 20 -16.20 2.74 -20.47
N ILE A 21 -14.97 3.21 -20.25
CA ILE A 21 -14.67 4.49 -19.57
C ILE A 21 -15.20 5.66 -20.38
N ILE A 22 -14.93 5.67 -21.69
CA ILE A 22 -15.40 6.73 -22.61
C ILE A 22 -16.93 6.76 -22.61
N THR A 23 -17.56 5.59 -22.69
CA THR A 23 -19.03 5.47 -22.71
C THR A 23 -19.65 5.99 -21.41
N ARG A 24 -19.07 5.68 -20.24
CA ARG A 24 -19.58 6.12 -18.93
C ARG A 24 -19.30 7.60 -18.64
N ASN A 25 -18.20 8.14 -19.16
CA ASN A 25 -17.71 9.47 -18.83
C ASN A 25 -17.60 10.40 -20.04
N GLN A 26 -18.56 10.34 -20.97
CA GLN A 26 -18.52 11.10 -22.24
C GLN A 26 -18.19 12.59 -22.09
N TYR A 27 -18.61 13.21 -20.97
CA TYR A 27 -18.34 14.62 -20.70
C TYR A 27 -16.84 14.93 -20.51
N LEU A 28 -16.05 14.00 -19.98
CA LEU A 28 -14.59 14.15 -19.81
C LEU A 28 -13.84 14.07 -21.14
N PHE A 29 -14.42 13.42 -22.15
CA PHE A 29 -13.82 13.21 -23.47
C PHE A 29 -14.30 14.18 -24.54
N ARG A 30 -15.18 15.13 -24.20
CA ARG A 30 -15.83 16.02 -25.17
C ARG A 30 -14.85 16.90 -25.97
N ASN A 31 -13.69 17.20 -25.40
CA ASN A 31 -12.66 18.05 -26.00
C ASN A 31 -11.49 17.24 -26.60
N ILE A 32 -11.57 15.91 -26.62
CA ILE A 32 -10.52 15.06 -27.18
C ILE A 32 -10.88 14.77 -28.64
N HIS A 33 -10.00 15.19 -29.55
CA HIS A 33 -10.18 15.04 -30.98
C HIS A 33 -9.52 13.75 -31.48
N GLY A 34 -10.32 12.74 -31.82
CA GLY A 34 -9.85 11.46 -32.38
C GLY A 34 -10.11 10.26 -31.47
N PRO A 35 -9.70 9.04 -31.90
CA PRO A 35 -9.79 7.86 -31.06
C PRO A 35 -8.90 8.02 -29.83
N TRP A 36 -9.49 7.85 -28.65
CA TRP A 36 -8.78 7.92 -27.38
C TRP A 36 -8.88 6.58 -26.65
N PRO A 37 -7.77 6.03 -26.12
CA PRO A 37 -6.40 6.39 -26.46
C PRO A 37 -6.12 6.17 -27.96
N SER A 38 -5.11 6.84 -28.49
CA SER A 38 -4.60 6.56 -29.84
C SER A 38 -4.09 5.11 -29.91
N LYS A 39 -4.00 4.56 -31.12
CA LYS A 39 -3.46 3.20 -31.30
C LYS A 39 -2.03 3.10 -30.77
N GLU A 40 -1.21 4.12 -31.01
CA GLU A 40 0.17 4.19 -30.54
C GLU A 40 0.25 4.25 -29.01
N GLN A 41 -0.60 5.04 -28.37
CA GLN A 41 -0.72 5.13 -26.91
C GLN A 41 -1.14 3.79 -26.30
N LEU A 42 -2.12 3.11 -26.90
CA LEU A 42 -2.55 1.78 -26.49
C LEU A 42 -1.43 0.75 -26.60
N GLU A 43 -0.72 0.70 -27.74
CA GLU A 43 0.40 -0.23 -27.95
C GLU A 43 1.55 0.04 -26.98
N ALA A 44 1.85 1.31 -26.71
CA ALA A 44 2.86 1.68 -25.72
C ALA A 44 2.47 1.18 -24.32
N LEU A 45 1.19 1.27 -23.95
CA LEU A 45 0.69 0.78 -22.66
C LEU A 45 0.72 -0.76 -22.57
N VAL A 46 0.36 -1.46 -23.66
CA VAL A 46 0.49 -2.93 -23.78
C VAL A 46 1.94 -3.36 -23.59
N LYS A 47 2.88 -2.68 -24.28
CA LYS A 47 4.31 -2.97 -24.18
C LYS A 47 4.83 -2.72 -22.76
N LYS A 48 4.44 -1.61 -22.13
CA LYS A 48 4.82 -1.26 -20.75
C LYS A 48 4.29 -2.23 -19.70
N SER A 49 3.18 -2.89 -20.00
CA SER A 49 2.62 -3.90 -19.11
C SER A 49 3.53 -5.12 -18.97
N CYS A 50 4.44 -5.39 -19.91
CA CYS A 50 5.36 -6.55 -19.87
C CYS A 50 4.65 -7.86 -19.52
N GLY A 51 3.51 -8.12 -20.15
CA GLY A 51 2.69 -9.31 -19.89
C GLY A 51 1.94 -9.30 -18.55
N LEU A 52 2.04 -8.24 -17.74
CA LEU A 52 1.42 -8.13 -16.42
C LEU A 52 0.05 -7.43 -16.52
N PHE A 53 -1.02 -8.22 -16.44
CA PHE A 53 -2.40 -7.70 -16.34
C PHE A 53 -2.58 -6.70 -15.19
N ILE A 54 -1.88 -6.91 -14.08
CA ILE A 54 -1.94 -6.03 -12.93
C ILE A 54 -1.42 -4.62 -13.24
N TYR A 55 -0.40 -4.51 -14.10
CA TYR A 55 0.06 -3.20 -14.57
C TYR A 55 -1.05 -2.54 -15.40
N ALA A 56 -1.61 -3.24 -16.38
CA ALA A 56 -2.67 -2.73 -17.24
C ALA A 56 -3.91 -2.27 -16.45
N SER A 57 -4.36 -3.07 -15.47
CA SER A 57 -5.52 -2.72 -14.63
C SER A 57 -5.22 -1.53 -13.72
N THR A 58 -4.03 -1.47 -13.12
CA THR A 58 -3.62 -0.37 -12.24
C THR A 58 -3.46 0.93 -13.02
N SER A 59 -2.86 0.87 -14.21
CA SER A 59 -2.76 2.01 -15.12
C SER A 59 -4.14 2.56 -15.49
N ILE A 60 -5.09 1.70 -15.84
CA ILE A 60 -6.46 2.15 -16.12
C ILE A 60 -7.09 2.83 -14.91
N ASN A 61 -7.04 2.18 -13.74
CA ASN A 61 -7.64 2.75 -12.54
C ASN A 61 -7.02 4.10 -12.20
N PHE A 62 -5.70 4.22 -12.30
CA PHE A 62 -4.98 5.48 -12.12
C PHE A 62 -5.42 6.57 -13.12
N ILE A 63 -5.56 6.22 -14.41
CA ILE A 63 -6.03 7.13 -15.45
C ILE A 63 -7.46 7.63 -15.17
N THR A 64 -8.30 6.80 -14.56
CA THR A 64 -9.70 7.12 -14.28
C THR A 64 -9.97 7.72 -12.91
N ASP A 65 -9.07 7.56 -11.96
CA ASP A 65 -9.24 8.04 -10.59
C ASP A 65 -9.08 9.56 -10.50
N GLY A 66 -9.74 10.20 -9.53
CA GLY A 66 -9.50 11.60 -9.13
C GLY A 66 -10.00 12.70 -10.09
N ASN A 67 -9.59 13.94 -9.81
CA ASN A 67 -10.13 15.16 -10.43
C ASN A 67 -9.35 15.68 -11.66
N ALA A 68 -8.34 14.94 -12.15
CA ALA A 68 -7.50 15.40 -13.26
C ALA A 68 -7.94 14.80 -14.60
N PRO A 69 -7.69 15.47 -15.75
CA PRO A 69 -8.09 14.97 -17.06
C PRO A 69 -7.47 13.59 -17.38
N PRO A 70 -8.26 12.61 -17.85
CA PRO A 70 -7.77 11.27 -18.18
C PRO A 70 -6.59 11.27 -19.17
N ASP A 71 -6.59 12.20 -20.12
CA ASP A 71 -5.54 12.31 -21.14
C ASP A 71 -4.17 12.69 -20.54
N ALA A 72 -4.14 13.66 -19.63
CA ALA A 72 -2.92 14.04 -18.92
C ALA A 72 -2.36 12.88 -18.07
N ARG A 73 -3.25 12.07 -17.48
CA ARG A 73 -2.83 10.90 -16.70
C ARG A 73 -2.32 9.76 -17.59
N LEU A 74 -2.96 9.55 -18.74
CA LEU A 74 -2.50 8.59 -19.75
C LEU A 74 -1.08 8.96 -20.21
N GLU A 75 -0.86 10.21 -20.60
CA GLU A 75 0.47 10.71 -20.99
C GLU A 75 1.50 10.51 -19.87
N SER A 76 1.09 10.74 -18.63
CA SER A 76 1.96 10.51 -17.48
C SER A 76 2.36 9.05 -17.31
N VAL A 77 1.43 8.09 -17.45
CA VAL A 77 1.72 6.65 -17.44
C VAL A 77 2.61 6.27 -18.63
N LEU A 78 2.38 6.86 -19.80
CA LEU A 78 3.18 6.63 -21.01
C LEU A 78 4.60 7.21 -20.92
N ALA A 79 4.82 8.28 -20.16
CA ALA A 79 6.15 8.84 -19.93
C ALA A 79 7.02 7.98 -18.99
N MET A 80 6.45 7.02 -18.26
CA MET A 80 7.19 6.21 -17.27
C MET A 80 8.15 5.19 -17.86
N HIS A 81 9.12 4.74 -17.06
CA HIS A 81 9.83 3.49 -17.37
C HIS A 81 8.97 2.26 -17.05
N VAL A 82 9.34 1.11 -17.61
CA VAL A 82 8.62 -0.16 -17.49
C VAL A 82 8.64 -0.67 -16.04
N GLY A 83 7.56 -1.31 -15.59
CA GLY A 83 7.46 -1.94 -14.26
C GLY A 83 6.59 -1.17 -13.26
N LEU A 84 6.34 -1.76 -12.08
CA LEU A 84 5.41 -1.19 -11.10
C LEU A 84 6.03 -0.06 -10.24
N ASP A 85 7.35 0.01 -10.12
CA ASP A 85 8.03 1.01 -9.26
C ASP A 85 7.74 2.46 -9.67
N PRO A 86 7.82 2.84 -10.96
CA PRO A 86 7.47 4.20 -11.37
C PRO A 86 6.00 4.51 -11.07
N LEU A 87 5.10 3.54 -11.29
CA LEU A 87 3.67 3.68 -11.01
C LEU A 87 3.41 3.92 -9.52
N TYR A 88 4.05 3.13 -8.64
CA TYR A 88 3.97 3.36 -7.20
C TYR A 88 4.49 4.74 -6.80
N LYS A 89 5.62 5.19 -7.37
CA LYS A 89 6.18 6.53 -7.10
C LYS A 89 5.20 7.64 -7.46
N GLN A 90 4.50 7.50 -8.58
CA GLN A 90 3.52 8.50 -9.00
C GLN A 90 2.27 8.50 -8.11
N VAL A 91 1.71 7.33 -7.84
CA VAL A 91 0.51 7.23 -6.99
C VAL A 91 0.78 7.79 -5.60
N LEU A 92 1.88 7.36 -4.99
CA LEU A 92 2.28 7.81 -3.64
C LEU A 92 2.73 9.27 -3.64
N GLY A 93 3.43 9.73 -4.68
CA GLY A 93 3.87 11.12 -4.81
C GLY A 93 2.74 12.10 -5.09
N ALA A 94 1.58 11.64 -5.59
CA ALA A 94 0.40 12.45 -5.82
C ALA A 94 -0.47 12.64 -4.56
N VAL A 95 -0.14 11.95 -3.46
CA VAL A 95 -0.89 12.06 -2.20
C VAL A 95 -0.70 13.44 -1.58
N SER A 96 -1.81 14.09 -1.23
CA SER A 96 -1.79 15.43 -0.64
C SER A 96 -1.07 15.43 0.73
N PRO A 97 -0.12 16.36 0.96
CA PRO A 97 0.51 16.54 2.27
C PRO A 97 -0.47 16.90 3.39
N GLN A 98 -1.70 17.30 3.07
CA GLN A 98 -2.74 17.62 4.05
C GLN A 98 -3.33 16.37 4.74
N ILE A 99 -3.14 15.18 4.17
CA ILE A 99 -3.59 13.92 4.77
C ILE A 99 -2.55 13.48 5.81
N ALA A 100 -2.57 14.11 6.98
CA ALA A 100 -1.53 13.98 8.01
C ALA A 100 -1.28 12.54 8.47
N CYS A 101 -2.31 11.70 8.50
CA CYS A 101 -2.21 10.29 8.93
C CYS A 101 -1.76 9.33 7.81
N PHE A 102 -1.60 9.78 6.57
CA PHE A 102 -1.38 8.91 5.41
C PHE A 102 -0.22 7.94 5.60
N TRP A 103 0.96 8.48 5.89
CA TRP A 103 2.16 7.65 6.06
C TRP A 103 2.06 6.71 7.26
N LYS A 104 1.37 7.12 8.33
CA LYS A 104 1.12 6.26 9.49
C LYS A 104 0.26 5.06 9.11
N VAL A 105 -0.83 5.30 8.38
CA VAL A 105 -1.75 4.25 7.89
C VAL A 105 -1.05 3.34 6.89
N LEU A 106 -0.38 3.91 5.89
CA LEU A 106 0.33 3.13 4.85
C LEU A 106 1.43 2.26 5.47
N THR A 107 2.23 2.81 6.37
CA THR A 107 3.30 2.08 7.05
C THR A 107 2.75 0.91 7.87
N ALA A 108 1.67 1.14 8.62
CA ALA A 108 1.01 0.07 9.37
C ALA A 108 0.49 -1.03 8.43
N LEU A 109 -0.14 -0.66 7.31
CA LEU A 109 -0.63 -1.61 6.31
C LEU A 109 0.50 -2.50 5.74
N MET A 110 1.72 -1.96 5.63
CA MET A 110 2.88 -2.72 5.13
C MET A 110 3.49 -3.66 6.17
N ILE A 111 3.31 -3.38 7.47
CA ILE A 111 3.81 -4.20 8.59
C ILE A 111 3.05 -5.53 8.68
N PHE A 112 1.73 -5.49 8.55
CA PHE A 112 0.91 -6.69 8.67
C PHE A 112 1.17 -7.67 7.52
N LEU A 113 1.44 -8.96 7.82
CA LEU A 113 1.50 -10.01 6.81
C LEU A 113 0.13 -10.26 6.18
N GLU A 114 -0.87 -10.54 7.01
CA GLU A 114 -2.28 -10.64 6.65
C GLU A 114 -2.92 -9.26 6.75
N GLN A 115 -3.57 -8.81 5.68
CA GLN A 115 -4.00 -7.43 5.59
C GLN A 115 -5.10 -7.11 6.61
N PRO A 116 -4.95 -6.03 7.41
CA PRO A 116 -5.93 -5.66 8.42
C PRO A 116 -7.17 -5.03 7.79
N SER A 117 -8.25 -4.97 8.56
CA SER A 117 -9.44 -4.19 8.21
C SER A 117 -9.28 -2.70 8.56
N VAL A 118 -10.14 -1.86 8.00
CA VAL A 118 -10.20 -0.42 8.34
C VAL A 118 -10.50 -0.25 9.83
N GLN A 119 -11.42 -1.04 10.37
CA GLN A 119 -11.77 -1.06 11.78
C GLN A 119 -10.55 -1.35 12.66
N MET A 120 -9.75 -2.35 12.29
CA MET A 120 -8.57 -2.75 13.04
C MET A 120 -7.50 -1.66 13.01
N LEU A 121 -7.19 -1.13 11.82
CA LEU A 121 -6.21 -0.03 11.68
C LEU A 121 -6.62 1.20 12.49
N ALA A 122 -7.88 1.62 12.41
CA ALA A 122 -8.40 2.76 13.19
C ALA A 122 -8.20 2.54 14.70
N SER A 123 -8.53 1.34 15.17
CA SER A 123 -8.44 0.97 16.58
C SER A 123 -6.99 0.98 17.09
N ILE A 124 -6.06 0.36 16.35
CA ILE A 124 -4.67 0.24 16.77
C ILE A 124 -3.92 1.56 16.64
N LEU A 125 -4.12 2.29 15.54
CA LEU A 125 -3.41 3.55 15.28
C LEU A 125 -3.98 4.73 16.06
N HIS A 126 -5.09 4.53 16.78
CA HIS A 126 -5.83 5.54 17.54
C HIS A 126 -6.32 6.67 16.63
N LEU A 127 -6.94 6.28 15.52
CA LEU A 127 -7.47 7.18 14.48
C LEU A 127 -8.97 6.96 14.30
N ASP A 128 -9.66 7.95 13.78
CA ASP A 128 -11.04 7.78 13.33
C ASP A 128 -11.08 6.95 12.05
N LYS A 129 -12.12 6.12 11.89
CA LYS A 129 -12.28 5.28 10.69
C LYS A 129 -12.33 6.14 9.42
N SER A 130 -12.96 7.32 9.49
CA SER A 130 -13.02 8.27 8.38
C SER A 130 -11.64 8.73 7.94
N ASP A 131 -10.71 8.95 8.89
CA ASP A 131 -9.35 9.38 8.59
C ASP A 131 -8.55 8.25 7.94
N VAL A 132 -8.71 7.02 8.43
CA VAL A 132 -8.11 5.82 7.82
C VAL A 132 -8.66 5.62 6.41
N SER A 133 -9.97 5.66 6.22
CA SER A 133 -10.60 5.52 4.90
C SER A 133 -10.15 6.63 3.94
N HIS A 134 -10.06 7.88 4.39
CA HIS A 134 -9.56 9.00 3.58
C HIS A 134 -8.11 8.77 3.16
N ALA A 135 -7.24 8.37 4.09
CA ALA A 135 -5.85 8.04 3.77
C ALA A 135 -5.73 6.92 2.73
N LEU A 136 -6.52 5.85 2.88
CA LEU A 136 -6.53 4.73 1.94
C LEU A 136 -7.12 5.12 0.57
N MET A 137 -8.18 5.94 0.55
CA MET A 137 -8.80 6.44 -0.68
C MET A 137 -7.79 7.20 -1.57
N ALA A 138 -6.81 7.88 -0.96
CA ALA A 138 -5.76 8.58 -1.70
C ALA A 138 -4.92 7.65 -2.59
N ILE A 139 -4.93 6.34 -2.33
CA ILE A 139 -4.16 5.32 -3.04
C ILE A 139 -5.03 4.14 -3.53
N GLN A 140 -6.34 4.32 -3.65
CA GLN A 140 -7.29 3.28 -4.09
C GLN A 140 -6.97 2.66 -5.47
N SER A 141 -6.09 3.27 -6.26
CA SER A 141 -5.61 2.70 -7.53
C SER A 141 -4.70 1.47 -7.32
N ILE A 142 -3.99 1.40 -6.19
CA ILE A 142 -2.99 0.35 -5.88
C ILE A 142 -3.39 -0.57 -4.71
N ILE A 143 -4.51 -0.25 -4.04
CA ILE A 143 -5.14 -1.09 -3.02
C ILE A 143 -6.64 -1.20 -3.29
N ARG A 144 -7.30 -2.23 -2.77
CA ARG A 144 -8.75 -2.35 -2.74
C ARG A 144 -9.24 -2.19 -1.31
N ILE A 145 -10.16 -1.26 -1.14
CA ILE A 145 -10.82 -0.97 0.14
C ILE A 145 -12.18 -1.68 0.10
N PRO A 146 -12.49 -2.56 1.07
CA PRO A 146 -13.79 -3.21 1.13
C PRO A 146 -14.90 -2.24 1.56
N ASP A 147 -16.15 -2.57 1.20
CA ASP A 147 -17.33 -1.80 1.60
C ASP A 147 -17.65 -1.98 3.09
N ASP A 148 -17.41 -3.19 3.63
CA ASP A 148 -17.47 -3.46 5.07
C ASP A 148 -16.13 -3.12 5.72
N ASN A 149 -16.15 -2.21 6.70
CA ASN A 149 -14.97 -1.79 7.45
C ASN A 149 -14.34 -2.91 8.30
N ASN A 150 -14.99 -4.05 8.46
CA ASN A 150 -14.46 -5.22 9.16
C ASN A 150 -13.75 -6.21 8.22
N GLU A 151 -13.95 -6.08 6.90
CA GLU A 151 -13.24 -6.91 5.93
C GLU A 151 -11.79 -6.42 5.72
N PRO A 152 -10.87 -7.32 5.36
CA PRO A 152 -9.47 -6.99 5.16
C PRO A 152 -9.29 -6.11 3.92
N ILE A 153 -8.43 -5.09 4.06
CA ILE A 153 -7.93 -4.30 2.94
C ILE A 153 -7.13 -5.24 2.02
N GLN A 154 -7.12 -5.03 0.70
CA GLN A 154 -6.35 -5.88 -0.20
C GLN A 154 -5.31 -5.04 -0.93
N LEU A 155 -4.05 -5.47 -0.93
CA LEU A 155 -3.07 -4.90 -1.83
C LEU A 155 -3.34 -5.46 -3.23
N ASN A 156 -3.36 -4.60 -4.25
CA ASN A 156 -3.57 -5.06 -5.63
C ASN A 156 -2.41 -5.96 -6.09
N HIS A 157 -1.22 -5.76 -5.52
CA HIS A 157 -0.08 -6.61 -5.75
C HIS A 157 0.88 -6.63 -4.55
N THR A 158 1.48 -7.79 -4.27
CA THR A 158 2.45 -7.97 -3.17
C THR A 158 3.71 -7.12 -3.35
N SER A 159 4.10 -6.81 -4.60
CA SER A 159 5.29 -6.00 -4.88
C SER A 159 5.20 -4.55 -4.40
N LEU A 160 4.02 -4.06 -4.01
CA LEU A 160 3.92 -2.76 -3.35
C LEU A 160 4.67 -2.76 -2.01
N ARG A 161 4.52 -3.85 -1.24
CA ARG A 161 5.27 -4.07 0.01
C ARG A 161 6.77 -4.17 -0.30
N ASP A 162 7.16 -5.00 -1.26
CA ASP A 162 8.57 -5.16 -1.65
C ASP A 162 9.21 -3.85 -2.15
N PHE A 163 8.43 -2.99 -2.79
CA PHE A 163 8.86 -1.68 -3.26
C PHE A 163 9.12 -0.73 -2.08
N LEU A 164 8.13 -0.56 -1.18
CA LEU A 164 8.21 0.35 -0.04
C LEU A 164 9.27 -0.07 0.99
N LEU A 165 9.53 -1.37 1.13
CA LEU A 165 10.55 -1.93 2.02
C LEU A 165 11.95 -2.01 1.38
N SER A 166 12.12 -1.61 0.12
CA SER A 166 13.42 -1.56 -0.55
C SER A 166 13.89 -0.13 -0.74
N ARG A 167 14.93 0.28 0.00
CA ARG A 167 15.49 1.64 -0.06
C ARG A 167 15.97 2.03 -1.46
N ASP A 168 16.61 1.11 -2.17
CA ASP A 168 17.12 1.36 -3.53
C ASP A 168 15.99 1.65 -4.53
N ARG A 169 14.85 0.95 -4.37
CA ARG A 169 13.71 1.07 -5.27
C ARG A 169 12.87 2.30 -4.94
N SER A 170 12.50 2.50 -3.68
CA SER A 170 11.54 3.53 -3.23
C SER A 170 12.16 4.89 -2.89
N LYS A 171 13.47 4.95 -2.60
CA LYS A 171 14.21 6.18 -2.28
C LYS A 171 13.52 6.99 -1.17
N ASP A 172 12.97 8.16 -1.48
CA ASP A 172 12.33 9.06 -0.51
C ASP A 172 11.00 8.51 0.04
N LEU A 173 10.43 7.50 -0.61
CA LEU A 173 9.22 6.80 -0.17
C LEU A 173 9.54 5.56 0.69
N PHE A 174 10.82 5.33 1.01
CA PHE A 174 11.25 4.16 1.76
C PHE A 174 10.67 4.15 3.17
N VAL A 175 10.04 3.04 3.52
CA VAL A 175 9.55 2.76 4.86
C VAL A 175 10.64 2.00 5.61
N ASP A 176 11.24 2.64 6.60
CA ASP A 176 12.17 1.98 7.51
C ASP A 176 11.40 0.97 8.38
N TYR A 177 11.54 -0.31 8.02
CA TYR A 177 10.81 -1.41 8.66
C TYR A 177 11.02 -1.44 10.18
N SER A 178 12.25 -1.26 10.66
CA SER A 178 12.56 -1.32 12.09
C SER A 178 11.89 -0.19 12.86
N MET A 179 11.95 1.04 12.33
CA MET A 179 11.31 2.21 12.95
C MET A 179 9.78 2.14 12.87
N ALA A 180 9.26 1.69 11.73
CA ALA A 180 7.85 1.43 11.50
C ALA A 180 7.29 0.44 12.51
N HIS A 181 7.97 -0.70 12.69
CA HIS A 181 7.61 -1.72 13.66
C HIS A 181 7.63 -1.22 15.10
N ALA A 182 8.68 -0.51 15.51
CA ALA A 182 8.75 0.03 16.88
C ALA A 182 7.60 1.02 17.18
N THR A 183 7.28 1.86 16.20
CA THR A 183 6.14 2.81 16.30
C THR A 183 4.82 2.05 16.40
N PHE A 184 4.65 1.04 15.54
CA PHE A 184 3.44 0.22 15.52
C PHE A 184 3.25 -0.61 16.79
N ALA A 185 4.32 -1.21 17.31
CA ALA A 185 4.30 -1.94 18.59
C ALA A 185 3.89 -1.02 19.75
N THR A 186 4.39 0.21 19.75
CA THR A 186 3.99 1.23 20.74
C THR A 186 2.50 1.53 20.66
N ASP A 187 1.95 1.66 19.45
CA ASP A 187 0.52 1.88 19.23
C ASP A 187 -0.32 0.67 19.67
N CYS A 188 0.16 -0.56 19.44
CA CYS A 188 -0.46 -1.80 19.94
C CYS A 188 -0.51 -1.85 21.47
N VAL A 189 0.59 -1.53 22.15
CA VAL A 189 0.64 -1.51 23.63
C VAL A 189 -0.34 -0.48 24.19
N LYS A 190 -0.42 0.72 23.57
CA LYS A 190 -1.41 1.73 23.94
C LYS A 190 -2.84 1.25 23.74
N PHE A 191 -3.11 0.52 22.65
CA PHE A 191 -4.40 -0.10 22.38
C PHE A 191 -4.78 -1.14 23.43
N LEU A 192 -3.88 -2.07 23.73
CA LEU A 192 -4.10 -3.11 24.75
C LEU A 192 -4.32 -2.51 26.14
N ARG A 193 -3.60 -1.45 26.50
CA ARG A 193 -3.77 -0.78 27.79
C ARG A 193 -5.14 -0.14 27.96
N ARG A 194 -5.76 0.30 26.86
CA ARG A 194 -7.09 0.93 26.84
C ARG A 194 -8.22 -0.11 26.81
N ASN A 195 -7.94 -1.32 26.34
CA ASN A 195 -8.89 -2.40 26.19
C ASN A 195 -8.46 -3.56 27.10
N THR A 196 -8.92 -3.57 28.35
CA THR A 196 -8.70 -4.67 29.30
C THR A 196 -9.27 -5.99 28.74
N PRO A 197 -8.77 -7.17 29.18
CA PRO A 197 -9.21 -8.47 28.66
C PRO A 197 -10.75 -8.68 28.68
N GLU A 198 -11.44 -8.09 29.66
CA GLU A 198 -12.91 -8.15 29.77
C GLU A 198 -13.64 -7.37 28.67
N ASN A 199 -13.01 -6.35 28.08
CA ASN A 199 -13.49 -5.57 26.94
C ASN A 199 -12.83 -5.98 25.61
N ALA A 200 -11.83 -6.87 25.63
CA ALA A 200 -11.08 -7.32 24.46
C ALA A 200 -11.74 -8.50 23.74
N ALA A 201 -12.64 -9.23 24.41
CA ALA A 201 -13.37 -10.36 23.84
C ALA A 201 -14.32 -9.99 22.68
N THR A 202 -14.61 -8.70 22.49
CA THR A 202 -15.36 -8.15 21.35
C THR A 202 -14.49 -7.88 20.12
N PHE A 203 -13.16 -7.98 20.24
CA PHE A 203 -12.26 -7.76 19.12
C PHE A 203 -11.56 -9.08 18.74
N ASN A 204 -11.81 -9.58 17.53
CA ASN A 204 -11.06 -10.69 16.92
C ASN A 204 -9.56 -10.37 16.68
N THR A 205 -9.07 -9.23 17.19
CA THR A 205 -7.77 -8.65 16.87
C THR A 205 -6.61 -9.19 17.70
N VAL A 206 -6.86 -9.90 18.81
CA VAL A 206 -5.78 -10.37 19.70
C VAL A 206 -4.83 -11.36 19.01
N PRO A 207 -5.29 -12.37 18.24
CA PRO A 207 -4.40 -13.25 17.49
C PRO A 207 -3.60 -12.51 16.41
N GLU A 208 -4.24 -11.59 15.69
CA GLU A 208 -3.61 -10.82 14.60
C GLU A 208 -2.56 -9.83 15.14
N LEU A 209 -2.85 -9.20 16.29
CA LEU A 209 -1.89 -8.39 17.06
C LEU A 209 -0.72 -9.25 17.56
N LEU A 210 -0.99 -10.47 18.05
CA LEU A 210 0.03 -11.38 18.52
C LEU A 210 0.94 -11.83 17.37
N SER A 211 0.39 -12.11 16.18
CA SER A 211 1.17 -12.40 14.97
C SER A 211 2.07 -11.21 14.59
N ALA A 212 1.52 -9.99 14.54
CA ALA A 212 2.30 -8.79 14.22
C ALA A 212 3.42 -8.51 15.25
N LEU A 213 3.18 -8.84 16.53
CA LEU A 213 4.17 -8.71 17.61
C LEU A 213 5.17 -9.87 17.67
N GLN A 214 4.78 -11.11 17.33
CA GLN A 214 5.70 -12.26 17.23
C GLN A 214 6.69 -12.08 16.07
N GLU A 215 6.24 -11.47 14.97
CA GLU A 215 7.12 -11.11 13.86
C GLU A 215 8.16 -10.06 14.25
N PHE A 216 7.81 -9.13 15.14
CA PHE A 216 8.77 -8.19 15.71
C PHE A 216 9.91 -8.94 16.42
N SER A 217 9.59 -9.95 17.23
CA SER A 217 10.62 -10.79 17.88
C SER A 217 11.45 -11.55 16.82
N THR A 218 10.83 -12.29 15.90
CA THR A 218 11.58 -13.13 14.94
C THR A 218 12.47 -12.37 13.95
N ARG A 219 12.10 -11.16 13.51
CA ARG A 219 12.89 -10.36 12.53
C ARG A 219 13.75 -9.26 13.16
N ALA A 220 13.45 -8.79 14.37
CA ALA A 220 14.39 -7.95 15.12
C ALA A 220 15.56 -8.77 15.68
N ILE A 221 15.39 -10.09 15.81
CA ILE A 221 16.46 -11.06 16.09
C ILE A 221 17.05 -11.55 14.76
N ASP A 222 17.58 -10.64 13.94
CA ASP A 222 18.68 -10.99 13.04
C ASP A 222 19.99 -10.60 13.76
N PRO A 223 20.77 -11.56 14.27
CA PRO A 223 22.05 -11.27 14.91
C PRO A 223 23.03 -10.52 13.97
N SER A 224 22.78 -10.53 12.65
CA SER A 224 23.61 -9.89 11.64
C SER A 224 23.41 -8.37 11.56
N ILE A 225 22.26 -7.83 11.99
CA ILE A 225 21.93 -6.41 11.83
C ILE A 225 22.31 -5.58 13.07
N ASN A 226 22.23 -6.15 14.27
CA ASN A 226 22.49 -5.42 15.52
C ASN A 226 23.93 -5.49 16.04
N ILE A 227 24.74 -6.46 15.60
CA ILE A 227 26.16 -6.55 16.04
C ILE A 227 27.04 -5.54 15.26
N ALA A 228 26.64 -5.13 14.06
CA ALA A 228 27.46 -4.27 13.21
C ALA A 228 27.32 -2.76 13.46
N THR A 229 26.25 -2.29 14.10
CA THR A 229 25.93 -0.85 14.12
C THR A 229 25.98 -0.18 15.50
N GLY A 230 26.05 -0.92 16.61
CA GLY A 230 26.29 -0.36 17.94
C GLY A 230 25.32 0.76 18.36
N LYS A 231 24.17 0.88 17.69
CA LYS A 231 23.18 1.95 17.89
C LYS A 231 21.90 1.35 18.40
N TYR A 232 21.76 1.33 19.72
CA TYR A 232 20.46 1.24 20.35
C TYR A 232 19.69 2.54 20.04
N PRO A 233 18.40 2.50 19.68
CA PRO A 233 17.61 3.72 19.53
C PRO A 233 17.54 4.45 20.88
N ASP A 234 17.79 5.77 20.87
CA ASP A 234 17.91 6.67 22.04
C ASP A 234 16.68 6.77 22.97
N GLN A 235 15.68 5.89 22.80
CA GLN A 235 14.45 5.87 23.61
C GLN A 235 14.07 4.50 24.17
N VAL A 236 14.95 3.50 24.11
CA VAL A 236 14.75 2.26 24.87
C VAL A 236 15.92 2.08 25.81
N THR A 237 15.64 2.27 27.11
CA THR A 237 16.67 2.04 28.12
C THR A 237 17.00 0.54 28.19
N LYS A 238 18.25 0.20 28.53
CA LYS A 238 18.73 -1.19 28.65
C LYS A 238 17.83 -2.06 29.55
N ASP A 239 17.12 -1.43 30.49
CA ASP A 239 16.17 -2.07 31.40
C ASP A 239 14.82 -2.43 30.76
N GLU A 240 14.37 -1.69 29.74
CA GLU A 240 13.16 -2.03 28.96
C GLU A 240 13.42 -3.19 28.01
N TYR A 241 14.62 -3.25 27.40
CA TYR A 241 15.06 -4.42 26.63
C TYR A 241 15.08 -5.69 27.48
N THR A 242 15.58 -5.60 28.71
CA THR A 242 15.65 -6.75 29.62
C THR A 242 14.26 -7.21 30.07
N LYS A 243 13.29 -6.29 30.23
CA LYS A 243 11.90 -6.65 30.55
C LYS A 243 11.19 -7.35 29.40
N ILE A 244 11.50 -7.01 28.16
CA ILE A 244 10.96 -7.70 26.97
C ILE A 244 11.55 -9.12 26.89
N SER A 245 12.84 -9.30 27.18
CA SER A 245 13.48 -10.63 27.22
C SER A 245 12.96 -11.55 28.33
N ILE A 246 12.44 -11.01 29.43
CA ILE A 246 11.89 -11.82 30.54
C ILE A 246 10.51 -12.40 30.21
N ILE A 247 9.77 -11.81 29.26
CA ILE A 247 8.49 -12.35 28.79
C ILE A 247 8.69 -13.56 27.86
N GLU A 248 9.90 -13.73 27.28
CA GLU A 248 10.25 -14.87 26.40
C GLU A 248 10.76 -16.12 27.14
N CYS A 249 10.71 -16.16 28.48
CA CYS A 249 11.05 -17.35 29.26
C CYS A 249 10.04 -17.63 30.38
N LYS A 250 8.79 -17.89 29.99
CA LYS A 250 7.87 -18.75 30.74
C LYS A 250 6.76 -19.31 29.87
#